data_AF-A0A925EP45-F1
#
_entry.id   AF-A0A925EP45-F1
#
_cell.length_a   1.000
_cell.length_b   1.000
_cell.length_c   1.000
_cell.angle_alpha   90.00
_cell.angle_beta   90.00
_cell.angle_gamma   90.00
#
_symmetry.space_group_name_H-M   'P 1'
#
loop_
_entity.id
_entity.type
_entity.pdbx_description
1 polymer ?
#
loop_
_entity_poly.entity_id
_entity_poly.type
_entity_poly.pdbx_seq_one_letter_code
_entity_poly.pdbx_strand_id
1 'polypeptide(L)'
;MSLTVVLELREKGSGLTDGFSITLSVVENGCAQIKIPGTLPGIDELLKAYDTWSAKFCGLEGQLRSRFSSAQVERVPRNEVRAARREVAENLNRWLNCPEAGFQGVRDHLVGLCRQVRNQELRVIVQSDCESVYKLPWQEWDVLERCRHLEVAVSPLAYERPLRQPRTRKKIRILAVLGCNLQFLTLVMVLVLLGI
;
A
#
# COMPACT_ATOMS: atom_id res chain seq x y z
N MET A 1 4.06 21.25 -10.01
CA MET A 1 5.14 20.76 -9.13
C MET A 1 4.54 19.65 -8.30
N SER A 2 5.26 18.54 -8.15
CA SER A 2 4.81 17.36 -7.39
C SER A 2 5.72 17.20 -6.17
N LEU A 3 5.12 17.06 -4.99
CA LEU A 3 5.85 16.80 -3.76
C LEU A 3 6.01 15.29 -3.61
N THR A 4 7.23 14.80 -3.40
CA THR A 4 7.47 13.37 -3.18
C THR A 4 7.88 13.12 -1.73
N VAL A 5 7.18 12.23 -1.06
CA VAL A 5 7.55 11.70 0.25
C VAL A 5 8.04 10.28 0.04
N VAL A 6 9.21 9.98 0.56
CA VAL A 6 9.81 8.65 0.53
C VAL A 6 9.79 8.09 1.94
N LEU A 7 9.14 6.94 2.14
CA LEU A 7 9.09 6.24 3.40
C LEU A 7 9.96 4.98 3.27
N GLU A 8 11.19 5.03 3.74
CA GLU A 8 12.08 3.86 3.75
C GLU A 8 11.79 2.99 4.98
N LEU A 9 11.47 1.72 4.78
CA LEU A 9 11.25 0.70 5.81
C LEU A 9 12.33 -0.37 5.70
N ARG A 10 13.17 -0.47 6.73
CA ARG A 10 14.21 -1.49 6.88
C ARG A 10 13.79 -2.46 7.96
N GLU A 11 13.69 -3.74 7.64
CA GLU A 11 13.32 -4.77 8.61
C GLU A 11 14.38 -4.88 9.71
N LYS A 12 13.94 -5.07 10.96
CA LYS A 12 14.83 -5.32 12.11
C LYS A 12 15.15 -6.81 12.30
N GLY A 13 14.46 -7.67 11.56
CA GLY A 13 14.51 -9.12 11.61
C GLY A 13 13.55 -9.69 10.56
N SER A 14 12.60 -10.51 10.99
CA SER A 14 11.58 -11.17 10.17
C SER A 14 10.41 -10.25 9.79
N GLY A 15 10.72 -9.07 9.24
CA GLY A 15 9.74 -8.12 8.71
C GLY A 15 8.62 -7.75 9.69
N LEU A 16 7.38 -8.10 9.36
CA LEU A 16 6.19 -7.79 10.16
C LEU A 16 6.20 -8.40 11.57
N THR A 17 6.99 -9.44 11.85
CA THR A 17 7.06 -10.01 13.20
C THR A 17 8.00 -9.22 14.12
N ASP A 18 9.12 -8.72 13.60
CA ASP A 18 10.14 -8.02 14.39
C ASP A 18 10.06 -6.49 14.25
N GLY A 19 9.28 -6.01 13.29
CA GLY A 19 9.08 -4.58 13.01
C GLY A 19 10.16 -3.97 12.11
N PHE A 20 10.09 -2.65 11.98
CA PHE A 20 10.86 -1.89 11.00
C PHE A 20 11.50 -0.64 11.61
N SER A 21 12.69 -0.31 11.13
CA SER A 21 13.28 1.02 11.25
C SER A 21 12.86 1.85 10.05
N ILE A 22 12.40 3.08 10.29
CA ILE A 22 11.78 3.92 9.27
C ILE A 22 12.52 5.23 9.13
N THR A 23 12.60 5.71 7.89
CA THR A 23 13.01 7.08 7.61
C THR A 23 12.05 7.70 6.60
N LEU A 24 11.35 8.75 7.02
CA LEU A 24 10.60 9.61 6.11
C LEU A 24 11.55 10.66 5.53
N SER A 25 11.59 10.78 4.21
CA SER A 25 12.29 11.84 3.50
C SER A 25 11.33 12.64 2.63
N VAL A 26 11.40 13.97 2.71
CA VAL A 26 10.65 14.85 1.81
C VAL A 26 11.58 15.29 0.69
N VAL A 27 11.23 14.95 -0.54
CA VAL A 27 11.99 15.27 -1.74
C VAL A 27 11.20 16.26 -2.58
N GLU A 28 11.79 17.45 -2.75
CA GLU A 28 11.25 18.50 -3.60
C GLU A 28 12.32 18.88 -4.62
N ASN A 29 11.95 18.94 -5.90
CA ASN A 29 12.86 19.27 -7.02
C ASN A 29 14.13 18.38 -7.10
N GLY A 30 14.07 17.16 -6.57
CA GLY A 30 15.16 16.18 -6.61
C GLY A 30 16.15 16.25 -5.44
N CYS A 31 15.95 17.18 -4.50
CA CYS A 31 16.76 17.28 -3.28
C CYS A 31 15.94 16.87 -2.05
N ALA A 32 16.51 16.01 -1.20
CA ALA A 32 15.90 15.67 0.09
C ALA A 32 16.07 16.85 1.05
N GLN A 33 14.96 17.44 1.50
CA GLN A 33 14.96 18.60 2.38
C GLN A 33 14.83 18.23 3.85
N ILE A 34 14.10 17.15 4.15
CA ILE A 34 13.79 16.73 5.53
C ILE A 34 13.99 15.23 5.63
N LYS A 35 14.57 14.78 6.75
CA LYS A 35 14.65 13.37 7.14
C LYS A 35 14.18 13.20 8.57
N ILE A 36 13.16 12.36 8.78
CA ILE A 36 12.63 12.03 10.11
C ILE A 36 12.80 10.53 10.32
N PRO A 37 13.60 10.10 11.32
CA PRO A 37 13.64 8.70 11.72
C PRO A 37 12.39 8.33 12.52
N GLY A 38 12.00 7.07 12.46
CA GLY A 38 10.94 6.48 13.27
C GLY A 38 11.11 4.97 13.36
N THR A 39 10.27 4.31 14.14
CA THR A 39 10.21 2.84 14.12
C THR A 39 8.77 2.37 14.11
N LEU A 40 8.55 1.16 13.60
CA LEU A 40 7.29 0.44 13.74
C LEU A 40 7.56 -0.88 14.46
N PRO A 41 6.67 -1.29 15.36
CA PRO A 41 6.81 -2.56 16.06
C PRO A 41 6.43 -3.72 15.12
N GLY A 42 6.64 -4.96 15.57
CA GLY A 42 6.01 -6.11 14.94
C GLY A 42 4.49 -6.10 15.10
N ILE A 43 3.77 -6.73 14.17
CA ILE A 43 2.31 -6.95 14.20
C ILE A 43 1.93 -8.25 13.46
N ASP A 44 2.00 -9.37 14.17
CA ASP A 44 1.63 -10.67 13.59
C ASP A 44 0.15 -10.74 13.19
N GLU A 45 -0.72 -9.97 13.84
CA GLU A 45 -2.15 -9.88 13.52
C GLU A 45 -2.39 -9.39 12.10
N LEU A 46 -1.55 -8.47 11.60
CA LEU A 46 -1.66 -7.94 10.24
C LEU A 46 -1.33 -9.01 9.22
N LEU A 47 -0.29 -9.82 9.47
CA LEU A 47 0.08 -10.93 8.60
C LEU A 47 -1.02 -11.98 8.56
N LYS A 48 -1.56 -12.38 9.73
CA LYS A 48 -2.68 -13.34 9.83
C LYS A 48 -3.95 -12.83 9.13
N ALA A 49 -4.28 -11.55 9.31
CA ALA A 49 -5.41 -10.93 8.62
C ALA A 49 -5.22 -10.95 7.10
N TYR A 50 -4.00 -10.66 6.63
CA TYR A 50 -3.67 -10.71 5.22
C TYR A 50 -3.81 -12.11 4.64
N ASP A 51 -3.26 -13.13 5.30
CA ASP A 51 -3.35 -14.53 4.86
C ASP A 51 -4.82 -14.98 4.78
N THR A 52 -5.62 -14.60 5.77
CA THR A 52 -7.06 -14.89 5.81
C THR A 52 -7.79 -14.23 4.65
N TRP A 53 -7.52 -12.94 4.39
CA TRP A 53 -8.09 -12.24 3.26
C TRP A 53 -7.67 -12.86 1.93
N SER A 54 -6.38 -13.16 1.77
CA SER A 54 -5.81 -13.78 0.56
C SER A 54 -6.48 -15.13 0.28
N ALA A 55 -6.58 -16.02 1.27
CA ALA A 55 -7.24 -17.32 1.11
C ALA A 55 -8.71 -17.18 0.68
N LYS A 56 -9.46 -16.26 1.28
CA LYS A 56 -10.86 -16.01 0.90
C LYS A 56 -10.99 -15.43 -0.51
N PHE A 57 -10.10 -14.51 -0.88
CA PHE A 57 -10.05 -13.95 -2.23
C PHE A 57 -9.70 -15.04 -3.26
N CYS A 58 -8.75 -15.92 -2.95
CA CYS A 58 -8.38 -17.08 -3.78
C CYS A 58 -9.52 -18.05 -3.99
N GLY A 59 -10.23 -18.40 -2.92
CA GLY A 59 -11.44 -19.22 -3.00
C GLY A 59 -12.51 -18.58 -3.90
N LEU A 60 -12.71 -17.26 -3.77
CA LEU A 60 -13.63 -16.51 -4.61
C LEU A 60 -13.21 -16.51 -6.09
N GLU A 61 -11.94 -16.23 -6.41
CA GLU A 61 -11.46 -16.24 -7.80
C GLU A 61 -11.65 -17.63 -8.42
N GLY A 62 -11.29 -18.70 -7.71
CA GLY A 62 -11.47 -20.08 -8.16
C GLY A 62 -12.93 -20.39 -8.49
N GLN A 63 -13.87 -19.97 -7.64
CA GLN A 63 -15.30 -20.11 -7.90
C GLN A 63 -15.76 -19.30 -9.11
N LEU A 64 -15.29 -18.06 -9.27
CA LEU A 64 -15.67 -17.24 -10.43
C LEU A 64 -15.16 -17.86 -11.72
N ARG A 65 -13.91 -18.34 -11.75
CA ARG A 65 -13.32 -19.03 -12.90
C ARG A 65 -14.08 -20.31 -13.26
N SER A 66 -14.51 -21.10 -12.28
CA SER A 66 -15.30 -22.32 -12.55
C SER A 66 -16.73 -22.01 -13.01
N ARG A 67 -17.35 -20.91 -12.56
CA ARG A 67 -18.71 -20.50 -12.96
C ARG A 67 -18.81 -19.99 -14.40
N PHE A 68 -17.74 -19.50 -15.00
CA PHE A 68 -17.73 -19.26 -16.46
C PHE A 68 -17.95 -20.57 -17.26
N SER A 69 -17.83 -21.74 -16.61
CA SER A 69 -18.09 -23.05 -17.20
C SER A 69 -19.45 -23.68 -16.80
N SER A 70 -20.19 -23.13 -15.82
CA SER A 70 -21.45 -23.76 -15.36
C SER A 70 -22.51 -22.74 -14.92
N ALA A 71 -23.74 -22.92 -15.42
CA ALA A 71 -24.88 -22.01 -15.28
C ALA A 71 -25.57 -22.04 -13.90
N GLN A 72 -24.83 -22.23 -12.80
CA GLN A 72 -25.41 -22.23 -11.45
C GLN A 72 -25.02 -20.97 -10.68
N VAL A 73 -26.05 -20.20 -10.27
CA VAL A 73 -25.91 -18.96 -9.51
C VAL A 73 -26.08 -19.25 -8.01
N GLU A 74 -25.04 -19.80 -7.37
CA GLU A 74 -24.96 -19.76 -5.91
C GLU A 74 -24.45 -18.40 -5.42
N ARG A 75 -24.90 -17.96 -4.25
CA ARG A 75 -24.54 -16.65 -3.67
C ARG A 75 -23.04 -16.57 -3.40
N VAL A 76 -22.36 -15.73 -4.19
CA VAL A 76 -20.91 -15.47 -4.06
C VAL A 76 -20.61 -14.85 -2.67
N PRO A 77 -19.65 -15.35 -1.87
CA PRO A 77 -19.35 -14.86 -0.53
C PRO A 77 -18.57 -13.53 -0.52
N ARG A 78 -18.97 -12.56 -1.37
CA ARG A 78 -18.33 -11.24 -1.49
C ARG A 78 -18.29 -10.49 -0.16
N ASN A 79 -19.28 -10.72 0.72
CA ASN A 79 -19.34 -10.06 2.02
C ASN A 79 -18.21 -10.50 2.95
N GLU A 80 -17.81 -11.78 2.91
CA GLU A 80 -16.73 -12.30 3.75
C GLU A 80 -15.36 -11.82 3.27
N VAL A 81 -15.15 -11.77 1.95
CA VAL A 81 -13.93 -11.19 1.35
C VAL A 81 -13.83 -9.70 1.70
N ARG A 82 -14.94 -8.96 1.61
CA ARG A 82 -15.00 -7.54 2.01
C ARG A 82 -14.73 -7.35 3.51
N ALA A 83 -15.26 -8.22 4.36
CA ALA A 83 -15.02 -8.17 5.80
C ALA A 83 -13.53 -8.44 6.12
N ALA A 84 -12.94 -9.48 5.53
CA ALA A 84 -11.52 -9.77 5.71
C ALA A 84 -10.62 -8.64 5.17
N ARG A 85 -10.99 -8.00 4.05
CA ARG A 85 -10.26 -6.82 3.55
C ARG A 85 -10.30 -5.66 4.55
N ARG A 86 -11.47 -5.39 5.16
CA ARG A 86 -11.58 -4.34 6.20
C ARG A 86 -10.70 -4.65 7.40
N GLU A 87 -10.66 -5.91 7.82
CA GLU A 87 -9.78 -6.34 8.91
C GLU A 87 -8.30 -6.09 8.59
N VAL A 88 -7.84 -6.32 7.35
CA VAL A 88 -6.48 -5.95 6.93
C VAL A 88 -6.25 -4.45 7.05
N ALA A 89 -7.18 -3.62 6.55
CA ALA A 89 -7.07 -2.17 6.63
C ALA A 89 -7.07 -1.65 8.08
N GLU A 90 -7.89 -2.23 8.95
CA GLU A 90 -7.93 -1.90 10.39
C GLU A 90 -6.63 -2.27 11.09
N ASN A 91 -6.07 -3.46 10.83
CA ASN A 91 -4.79 -3.87 11.38
C ASN A 91 -3.64 -2.99 10.86
N LEU A 92 -3.64 -2.64 9.57
CA LEU A 92 -2.68 -1.71 8.97
C LEU A 92 -2.71 -0.36 9.69
N ASN A 93 -3.89 0.23 9.85
CA ASN A 93 -4.03 1.52 10.51
C ASN A 93 -3.69 1.44 12.00
N ARG A 94 -4.01 0.34 12.69
CA ARG A 94 -3.58 0.14 14.08
C ARG A 94 -2.05 0.14 14.20
N TRP A 95 -1.38 -0.55 13.28
CA TRP A 95 0.06 -0.60 13.21
C TRP A 95 0.69 0.78 12.95
N LEU A 96 0.21 1.49 11.93
CA LEU A 96 0.70 2.81 11.54
C LEU A 96 0.30 3.94 12.51
N ASN A 97 -0.63 3.69 13.43
CA ASN A 97 -1.02 4.62 14.49
C ASN A 97 -0.43 4.25 15.86
N CYS A 98 0.46 3.24 15.95
CA CYS A 98 1.03 2.80 17.21
C CYS A 98 1.79 3.96 17.92
N PRO A 99 1.38 4.39 19.13
CA PRO A 99 1.99 5.52 19.82
C PRO A 99 3.37 5.22 20.40
N GLU A 100 3.67 3.96 20.70
CA GLU A 100 4.85 3.53 21.46
C GLU A 100 6.13 3.38 20.61
N ALA A 101 6.03 3.47 19.28
CA ALA A 101 7.12 3.10 18.37
C ALA A 101 7.88 4.28 17.77
N GLY A 102 7.62 5.53 18.18
CA GLY A 102 8.31 6.70 17.60
C GLY A 102 7.94 6.99 16.14
N PHE A 103 6.83 6.43 15.65
CA PHE A 103 6.29 6.73 14.31
C PHE A 103 5.42 7.99 14.26
N GLN A 104 5.04 8.54 15.43
CA GLN A 104 4.18 9.72 15.49
C GLN A 104 4.78 10.94 14.77
N GLY A 105 6.09 11.18 14.88
CA GLY A 105 6.75 12.28 14.17
C GLY A 105 6.68 12.15 12.64
N VAL A 106 6.82 10.93 12.12
CA VAL A 106 6.65 10.61 10.70
C VAL A 106 5.21 10.92 10.26
N ARG A 107 4.24 10.44 11.04
CA ARG A 107 2.82 10.63 10.80
C ARG A 107 2.40 12.10 10.82
N ASP A 108 2.78 12.84 11.86
CA ASP A 108 2.41 14.24 12.04
C ASP A 108 2.97 15.11 10.92
N HIS A 109 4.21 14.82 10.48
CA HIS A 109 4.78 15.51 9.33
C HIS A 109 3.98 15.22 8.06
N LEU A 110 3.62 13.96 7.78
CA LEU A 110 2.83 13.59 6.61
C LEU A 110 1.44 14.25 6.62
N VAL A 111 0.78 14.32 7.77
CA VAL A 111 -0.48 15.06 7.95
C VAL A 111 -0.30 16.55 7.64
N GLY A 112 0.79 17.15 8.10
CA GLY A 112 1.14 18.54 7.79
C GLY A 112 1.30 18.77 6.29
N LEU A 113 2.01 17.87 5.61
CA LEU A 113 2.18 17.92 4.16
C LEU A 113 0.84 17.81 3.43
N CYS A 114 -0.01 16.84 3.77
CA CYS A 114 -1.34 16.71 3.16
C CYS A 114 -2.17 18.01 3.25
N ARG A 115 -2.04 18.77 4.34
CA ARG A 115 -2.74 20.06 4.50
C ARG A 115 -2.16 21.18 3.64
N GLN A 116 -0.85 21.13 3.36
CA GLN A 116 -0.13 22.14 2.58
C GLN A 116 -0.34 21.99 1.07
N VAL A 117 -0.32 20.75 0.54
CA VAL A 117 -0.44 20.48 -0.91
C VAL A 117 -1.90 20.39 -1.41
N ARG A 118 -2.72 21.41 -1.12
CA ARG A 118 -4.15 21.43 -1.54
C ARG A 118 -4.37 21.37 -3.07
N ASN A 119 -3.43 21.91 -3.84
CA ASN A 119 -3.51 22.02 -5.31
C ASN A 119 -2.36 21.29 -6.03
N GLN A 120 -1.59 20.46 -5.31
CA GLN A 120 -0.46 19.72 -5.88
C GLN A 120 -0.66 18.23 -5.65
N GLU A 121 -0.01 17.43 -6.49
CA GLU A 121 0.05 15.99 -6.33
C GLU A 121 1.09 15.63 -5.26
N LEU A 122 0.64 14.90 -4.24
CA LEU A 122 1.50 14.24 -3.28
C LEU A 122 1.78 12.82 -3.78
N ARG A 123 3.05 12.51 -3.97
CA ARG A 123 3.51 11.15 -4.26
C ARG A 123 4.12 10.55 -3.01
N VAL A 124 3.60 9.44 -2.53
CA VAL A 124 4.16 8.68 -1.42
C VAL A 124 4.80 7.42 -1.98
N ILE A 125 6.11 7.29 -1.80
CA ILE A 125 6.88 6.11 -2.23
C ILE A 125 7.28 5.34 -0.99
N VAL A 126 6.73 4.15 -0.80
CA VAL A 126 7.13 3.23 0.26
C VAL A 126 8.29 2.38 -0.26
N GLN A 127 9.45 2.48 0.38
CA GLN A 127 10.62 1.70 -0.01
C GLN A 127 10.88 0.61 1.00
N SER A 128 11.04 -0.62 0.54
CA SER A 128 11.47 -1.74 1.39
C SER A 128 12.01 -2.85 0.51
N ASP A 129 12.86 -3.72 1.07
CA ASP A 129 13.21 -4.99 0.42
C ASP A 129 12.38 -6.16 0.98
N CYS A 130 11.52 -5.89 1.96
CA CYS A 130 10.65 -6.89 2.56
C CYS A 130 9.39 -7.11 1.70
N GLU A 131 9.15 -8.35 1.27
CA GLU A 131 8.02 -8.68 0.38
C GLU A 131 6.65 -8.40 1.02
N SER A 132 6.54 -8.58 2.35
CA SER A 132 5.30 -8.33 3.09
C SER A 132 4.87 -6.86 2.98
N VAL A 133 5.82 -5.92 2.95
CA VAL A 133 5.55 -4.48 2.78
C VAL A 133 4.89 -4.20 1.43
N TYR A 134 5.29 -4.89 0.37
CA TYR A 134 4.72 -4.69 -0.97
C TYR A 134 3.26 -5.12 -1.09
N LYS A 135 2.85 -6.02 -0.20
CA LYS A 135 1.50 -6.60 -0.18
C LYS A 135 0.51 -5.76 0.63
N LEU A 136 0.99 -4.79 1.41
CA LEU A 136 0.14 -4.01 2.30
C LEU A 136 -0.73 -3.00 1.54
N PRO A 137 -1.96 -2.74 2.02
CA PRO A 137 -2.85 -1.72 1.47
C PRO A 137 -2.43 -0.27 1.74
N TRP A 138 -1.28 0.19 1.26
CA TRP A 138 -0.76 1.52 1.64
C TRP A 138 -1.72 2.68 1.37
N GLN A 139 -2.56 2.57 0.35
CA GLN A 139 -3.60 3.56 0.05
C GLN A 139 -4.79 3.57 1.01
N GLU A 140 -4.96 2.54 1.85
CA GLU A 140 -5.94 2.47 2.95
C GLU A 140 -5.39 3.11 4.24
N TRP A 141 -4.21 3.72 4.18
CA TRP A 141 -3.65 4.44 5.32
C TRP A 141 -4.47 5.72 5.57
N ASP A 142 -5.09 5.79 6.74
CA ASP A 142 -6.01 6.84 7.19
C ASP A 142 -5.47 8.28 7.05
N VAL A 143 -4.17 8.49 7.22
CA VAL A 143 -3.51 9.80 7.04
C VAL A 143 -3.66 10.30 5.62
N LEU A 144 -3.63 9.39 4.64
CA LEU A 144 -3.65 9.71 3.22
C LEU A 144 -5.04 10.11 2.71
N GLU A 145 -6.11 9.80 3.43
CA GLU A 145 -7.47 10.26 3.11
C GLU A 145 -7.60 11.79 3.08
N ARG A 146 -6.70 12.49 3.79
CA ARG A 146 -6.66 13.95 3.86
C ARG A 146 -6.01 14.58 2.62
N CYS A 147 -5.37 13.78 1.79
CA CYS A 147 -4.65 14.21 0.59
C CYS A 147 -5.57 14.10 -0.65
N ARG A 148 -5.81 15.23 -1.33
CA ARG A 148 -6.75 15.27 -2.47
C ARG A 148 -6.21 14.65 -3.76
N HIS A 149 -4.92 14.81 -4.02
CA HIS A 149 -4.24 14.29 -5.21
C HIS A 149 -3.08 13.44 -4.72
N LEU A 150 -3.29 12.13 -4.68
CA LEU A 150 -2.37 11.18 -4.07
C LEU A 150 -1.98 10.10 -5.06
N GLU A 151 -0.68 9.89 -5.21
CA GLU A 151 -0.12 8.68 -5.80
C GLU A 151 0.62 7.90 -4.71
N VAL A 152 0.27 6.62 -4.53
CA VAL A 152 1.03 5.72 -3.66
C VAL A 152 1.76 4.71 -4.53
N ALA A 153 3.08 4.62 -4.35
CA ALA A 153 3.93 3.68 -5.05
C ALA A 153 4.78 2.91 -4.05
N VAL A 154 5.23 1.73 -4.46
CA VAL A 154 6.13 0.90 -3.67
C VAL A 154 7.37 0.58 -4.50
N SER A 155 8.56 0.60 -3.89
CA SER A 155 9.82 0.32 -4.58
C SER A 155 10.83 -0.42 -3.68
N PRO A 156 11.84 -1.09 -4.28
CA PRO A 156 12.98 -1.59 -3.52
C PRO A 156 13.83 -0.44 -2.96
N LEU A 157 14.63 -0.74 -1.94
CA LEU A 157 15.60 0.21 -1.38
C LEU A 157 16.71 0.50 -2.41
N ALA A 158 17.14 -0.54 -3.14
CA ALA A 158 18.07 -0.40 -4.26
C ALA A 158 17.30 -0.23 -5.58
N TYR A 159 17.36 0.97 -6.16
CA TYR A 159 16.77 1.24 -7.46
C TYR A 159 17.65 2.18 -8.28
N GLU A 160 17.65 1.98 -9.60
CA GLU A 160 18.24 2.93 -10.53
C GLU A 160 17.13 3.73 -11.21
N ARG A 161 17.33 5.05 -11.33
CA ARG A 161 16.39 5.88 -12.07
C ARG A 161 16.50 5.52 -13.55
N PRO A 162 15.40 5.14 -14.22
CA PRO A 162 15.46 4.80 -15.63
C PRO A 162 16.01 5.98 -16.44
N LEU A 163 16.97 5.72 -17.32
CA LEU A 163 17.57 6.72 -18.22
C LEU A 163 16.53 7.36 -19.15
N ARG A 164 15.42 6.68 -19.41
CA ARG A 164 14.34 7.14 -20.28
C ARG A 164 13.11 7.48 -19.45
N GLN A 165 12.70 8.75 -19.52
CA GLN A 165 11.40 9.16 -19.00
C GLN A 165 10.29 8.48 -19.83
N PRO A 166 9.26 7.90 -19.20
CA PRO A 166 8.14 7.34 -19.93
C PRO A 166 7.48 8.44 -20.76
N ARG A 167 7.26 8.18 -22.05
CA ARG A 167 6.58 9.12 -22.93
C ARG A 167 5.15 9.34 -22.43
N THR A 168 4.77 10.60 -22.23
CA THR A 168 3.39 10.97 -21.97
C THR A 168 2.53 10.55 -23.16
N ARG A 169 1.66 9.55 -22.93
CA ARG A 169 0.72 9.08 -23.96
C ARG A 169 -0.61 9.82 -23.76
N LYS A 170 -1.17 10.38 -24.84
CA LYS A 170 -2.50 11.00 -24.80
C LYS A 170 -3.63 10.03 -24.41
N LYS A 171 -3.43 8.73 -24.64
CA LYS A 171 -4.37 7.67 -24.28
C LYS A 171 -3.77 6.80 -23.17
N ILE A 172 -4.43 6.76 -22.03
CA ILE A 172 -4.09 5.89 -20.90
C ILE A 172 -4.41 4.45 -21.33
N ARG A 173 -3.48 3.53 -21.10
CA ARG A 173 -3.70 2.09 -21.22
C ARG A 173 -3.67 1.50 -19.82
N ILE A 174 -4.81 1.00 -19.36
CA ILE A 174 -4.92 0.36 -18.05
C ILE A 174 -4.62 -1.13 -18.27
N LEU A 175 -3.63 -1.65 -17.55
CA LEU A 175 -3.37 -3.08 -17.46
C LEU A 175 -3.98 -3.58 -16.15
N ALA A 176 -5.03 -4.38 -16.23
CA ALA A 176 -5.59 -5.09 -15.08
C ALA A 176 -4.97 -6.49 -15.04
N VAL A 177 -4.17 -6.77 -14.00
CA VAL A 177 -3.71 -8.13 -13.70
C VAL A 177 -4.61 -8.67 -12.60
N LEU A 178 -5.37 -9.72 -12.91
CA LEU A 178 -6.25 -10.42 -11.96
C LEU A 178 -5.70 -11.82 -11.76
N GLY A 179 -5.28 -12.14 -10.54
CA GLY A 179 -4.75 -13.45 -10.22
C GLY A 179 -4.45 -13.64 -8.75
N CYS A 180 -4.69 -14.85 -8.27
CA CYS A 180 -4.39 -15.30 -6.91
C CYS A 180 -2.95 -15.80 -6.70
N ASN A 181 -2.10 -15.63 -7.71
CA ASN A 181 -0.68 -15.94 -7.58
C ASN A 181 0.06 -14.74 -6.97
N LEU A 182 0.77 -15.01 -5.87
CA LEU A 182 1.41 -14.09 -4.91
C LEU A 182 2.26 -12.95 -5.50
N GLN A 183 2.62 -13.00 -6.78
CA GLN A 183 3.61 -12.12 -7.40
C GLN A 183 3.07 -10.78 -7.93
N PHE A 184 1.75 -10.57 -8.03
CA PHE A 184 1.19 -9.38 -8.71
C PHE A 184 -0.02 -8.73 -8.00
N LEU A 185 -0.04 -8.70 -6.66
CA LEU A 185 -1.20 -8.23 -5.88
C LEU A 185 -1.34 -6.70 -5.78
N THR A 186 -0.32 -5.92 -6.12
CA THR A 186 -0.37 -4.44 -6.03
C THR A 186 -1.40 -3.81 -6.98
N LEU A 187 -1.62 -4.41 -8.16
CA LEU A 187 -2.61 -3.92 -9.13
C LEU A 187 -4.05 -4.30 -8.79
N VAL A 188 -4.25 -5.42 -8.07
CA VAL A 188 -5.57 -5.88 -7.65
C VAL A 188 -6.15 -4.95 -6.58
N MET A 189 -5.33 -4.44 -5.66
CA MET A 189 -5.78 -3.46 -4.66
C MET A 189 -6.39 -2.20 -5.28
N VAL A 190 -5.77 -1.67 -6.34
CA VAL A 190 -6.26 -0.48 -7.05
C VAL A 190 -7.62 -0.72 -7.71
N LEU A 191 -7.85 -1.92 -8.26
CA LEU A 191 -9.12 -2.26 -8.91
C LEU A 191 -10.26 -2.51 -7.92
N VAL A 192 -10.00 -3.20 -6.80
CA VAL A 192 -11.05 -3.46 -5.79
C VAL A 192 -11.39 -2.18 -4.99
N LEU A 193 -10.52 -1.17 -5.01
CA LEU A 193 -10.80 0.16 -4.43
C LEU A 193 -11.73 1.03 -5.27
N LEU A 194 -11.73 0.85 -6.59
CA LEU A 194 -12.57 1.65 -7.49
C LEU A 194 -14.04 1.20 -7.55
N GLY A 195 -14.45 0.24 -6.72
CA GLY A 195 -15.86 -0.11 -6.57
C GLY A 195 -16.54 -0.59 -7.86
N ILE A 196 -15.78 -1.19 -8.77
CA ILE A 196 -16.30 -1.90 -9.95
C ILE A 196 -16.56 -3.36 -9.60
#